data_AF-A0A6C0ATP3-F1
#
_entry.id   AF-A0A6C0ATP3-F1
#
_cell.length_a   1.000
_cell.length_b   1.000
_cell.length_c   1.000
_cell.angle_alpha   90.00
_cell.angle_beta   90.00
_cell.angle_gamma   90.00
#
_symmetry.space_group_name_H-M   'P 1'
#
loop_
_entity.id
_entity.type
_entity.pdbx_description
1 polymer ?
#
loop_
_entity_poly.entity_id
_entity_poly.type
_entity_poly.pdbx_seq_one_letter_code
_entity_poly.pdbx_strand_id
1 'polypeptide(L)'
;MYKTLIHISFYMNQRKFSIDYIQNKSIDLDSLGKTAESSIEDFNYEYNPYQISQLRNYNPILGKFFNLKTADVPIALNHKYHIQDLKTIVDMESNTPIHKDVFVKFSPLLDPIRYMIGKYKQDESKLRIMPTLESETDYHPKIIDPNNAAYTDSFFSYLTSQLLNNHGFVHGIDYYGTAIGVQAKYKMNVTDDLDYLNSSTYFTENINKLFSITDFMEDDYTNSGSRRNKNRIVIDNYENDVVLLDDIENIDEIGDIVDVNIESDMIQEYEKNDGDDDDDDDDDDDDDDDDDDDDDDDDDADDDDADDDADEDAETVTSSSSDSEVNYSSSEEEEEISNEIEDVSEKINKYNFQNEEDDDWQTTSNTESSNEIERYAYIKDFPVQLICLEKCQGTMDELFEKNKMNPQLAASALFQIVMTLLSYQKSFHFTHNDLHTNNIMYNNTDIENLYYKYKNVVYKVPTYGKIFKLIDFGRSIYRFNGQTFCSDSFAAGGDAATQYNCEPYLNEKKPRLDPNYSFDLCRLGCSIYDFIIDDDDVDVSSLDPLQETIYRWCLDDSDKNVLYKKNGDERYPNFKLYKMIARTVHNHTPEAQLEFPYFSQFATKDGFDLENGIDIDALPVYV
;
A
#
# COMPACT_ATOMS: atom_id res chain seq x y z
N MET A 1 -6.98 -37.65 31.42
CA MET A 1 -6.47 -37.39 30.06
C MET A 1 -6.93 -36.04 29.54
N TYR A 2 -8.23 -35.78 29.33
CA TYR A 2 -8.73 -34.47 28.87
C TYR A 2 -8.27 -33.27 29.73
N LYS A 3 -8.44 -33.32 31.06
CA LYS A 3 -7.92 -32.28 31.98
C LYS A 3 -6.40 -32.08 31.93
N THR A 4 -5.64 -33.10 31.52
CA THR A 4 -4.17 -33.05 31.46
C THR A 4 -3.69 -32.44 30.14
N LEU A 5 -4.36 -32.75 29.03
CA LEU A 5 -4.13 -32.12 27.72
C LEU A 5 -4.50 -30.62 27.73
N ILE A 6 -5.62 -30.27 28.38
CA ILE A 6 -6.03 -28.88 28.62
C ILE A 6 -4.98 -28.09 29.42
N HIS A 7 -4.42 -28.70 30.48
CA HIS A 7 -3.39 -28.05 31.28
C HIS A 7 -2.07 -27.85 30.51
N ILE A 8 -1.74 -28.75 29.58
CA ILE A 8 -0.55 -28.65 28.73
C ILE A 8 -0.74 -27.57 27.65
N SER A 9 -1.91 -27.51 26.99
CA SER A 9 -2.25 -26.45 26.02
C SER A 9 -2.20 -25.05 26.67
N PHE A 10 -2.81 -24.90 27.86
CA PHE A 10 -2.77 -23.65 28.62
C PHE A 10 -1.35 -23.22 29.05
N TYR A 11 -0.47 -24.17 29.41
CA TYR A 11 0.93 -23.86 29.75
C TYR A 11 1.81 -23.61 28.52
N MET A 12 1.48 -24.18 27.35
CA MET A 12 2.17 -23.89 26.08
C MET A 12 1.93 -22.44 25.65
N ASN A 13 0.68 -21.95 25.77
CA ASN A 13 0.30 -20.57 25.41
C ASN A 13 0.97 -19.45 26.24
N GLN A 14 1.66 -19.78 27.34
CA GLN A 14 2.38 -18.79 28.15
C GLN A 14 3.89 -18.80 27.91
N ARG A 15 4.41 -19.78 27.18
CA ARG A 15 5.86 -19.93 26.99
C ARG A 15 6.31 -19.14 25.77
N LYS A 16 7.19 -18.16 25.96
CA LYS A 16 7.80 -17.44 24.85
C LYS A 16 8.46 -18.42 23.87
N PHE A 17 8.20 -18.28 22.57
CA PHE A 17 9.00 -18.93 21.54
C PHE A 17 10.40 -18.28 21.47
N SER A 18 11.41 -19.05 21.05
CA SER A 18 12.73 -18.54 20.72
C SER A 18 12.88 -18.39 19.21
N ILE A 19 13.64 -17.38 18.80
CA ILE A 19 14.08 -17.27 17.40
C ILE A 19 15.36 -18.07 17.26
N ASP A 20 15.34 -19.01 16.33
CA ASP A 20 16.47 -19.83 15.94
C ASP A 20 16.57 -19.82 14.40
N TYR A 21 17.69 -20.30 13.88
CA TYR A 21 17.90 -20.43 12.44
C TYR A 21 18.17 -21.88 12.06
N ILE A 22 17.78 -22.25 10.83
CA ILE A 22 18.05 -23.56 10.26
C ILE A 22 18.82 -23.44 8.95
N GLN A 23 19.46 -24.55 8.57
CA GLN A 23 19.96 -24.72 7.22
C GLN A 23 18.78 -25.10 6.34
N ASN A 24 18.37 -24.20 5.46
CA ASN A 24 17.23 -24.42 4.59
C ASN A 24 17.69 -24.71 3.16
N LYS A 25 16.89 -25.44 2.40
CA LYS A 25 17.08 -25.50 0.95
C LYS A 25 16.70 -24.15 0.34
N SER A 26 17.32 -23.84 -0.79
CA SER A 26 16.87 -22.72 -1.61
C SER A 26 15.47 -22.99 -2.14
N ILE A 27 14.67 -21.95 -2.30
CA ILE A 27 13.36 -22.03 -2.95
C ILE A 27 13.55 -22.50 -4.40
N ASP A 28 12.76 -23.49 -4.82
CA ASP A 28 12.79 -24.05 -6.18
C ASP A 28 11.94 -23.19 -7.13
N LEU A 29 12.56 -22.15 -7.68
CA LEU A 29 11.91 -21.21 -8.61
C LEU A 29 11.34 -21.89 -9.87
N ASP A 30 11.99 -22.96 -10.35
CA ASP A 30 11.53 -23.69 -11.53
C ASP A 30 10.21 -24.42 -11.26
N SER A 31 10.06 -24.96 -10.05
CA SER A 31 8.81 -25.59 -9.60
C SER A 31 7.69 -24.56 -9.47
N LEU A 32 7.99 -23.40 -8.86
CA LEU A 32 7.04 -22.29 -8.72
C LEU A 32 6.58 -21.76 -10.09
N GLY A 33 7.50 -21.49 -11.00
CA GLY A 33 7.19 -20.99 -12.34
C GLY A 33 6.34 -21.95 -13.19
N LYS A 34 6.41 -23.27 -12.96
CA LYS A 34 5.57 -24.27 -13.65
C LYS A 34 4.17 -24.40 -13.07
N THR A 35 4.00 -24.06 -11.79
CA THR A 35 2.74 -24.20 -11.07
C THR A 35 1.99 -22.88 -10.96
N ALA A 36 2.62 -21.78 -11.39
CA ALA A 36 2.03 -20.46 -11.44
C ALA A 36 0.97 -20.37 -12.53
N GLU A 37 -0.13 -19.71 -12.19
CA GLU A 37 -1.12 -19.24 -13.16
C GLU A 37 -0.58 -17.95 -13.80
N SER A 38 -0.84 -17.74 -15.09
CA SER A 38 -0.42 -16.55 -15.84
C SER A 38 -1.63 -15.94 -16.52
N SER A 39 -1.80 -14.63 -16.37
CA SER A 39 -2.85 -13.90 -17.06
C SER A 39 -2.53 -13.72 -18.55
N ILE A 40 -3.53 -13.38 -19.36
CA ILE A 40 -3.34 -13.05 -20.79
C ILE A 40 -2.36 -11.88 -20.94
N GLU A 41 -2.47 -10.90 -20.05
CA GLU A 41 -1.55 -9.76 -20.00
C GLU A 41 -0.11 -10.21 -19.74
N ASP A 42 0.12 -11.11 -18.76
CA ASP A 42 1.45 -11.62 -18.46
C ASP A 42 2.07 -12.34 -19.67
N PHE A 43 1.26 -13.05 -20.46
CA PHE A 43 1.72 -13.65 -21.72
C PHE A 43 2.10 -12.58 -22.75
N ASN A 44 1.29 -11.52 -22.89
CA ASN A 44 1.54 -10.44 -23.85
C ASN A 44 2.83 -9.67 -23.56
N TYR A 45 3.18 -9.51 -22.27
CA TYR A 45 4.38 -8.80 -21.84
C TYR A 45 5.55 -9.73 -21.47
N GLU A 46 5.43 -11.03 -21.76
CA GLU A 46 6.40 -12.08 -21.42
C GLU A 46 6.86 -11.97 -19.94
N TYR A 47 5.92 -11.82 -19.03
CA TYR A 47 6.16 -11.68 -17.60
C TYR A 47 6.12 -13.04 -16.90
N ASN A 48 7.12 -13.30 -16.08
CA ASN A 48 7.13 -14.43 -15.16
C ASN A 48 7.83 -14.01 -13.86
N PRO A 49 7.09 -13.94 -12.73
CA PRO A 49 7.64 -13.40 -11.50
C PRO A 49 8.72 -14.29 -10.88
N TYR A 50 8.82 -15.56 -11.27
CA TYR A 50 9.78 -16.52 -10.72
C TYR A 50 11.11 -16.56 -11.50
N GLN A 51 11.24 -15.78 -12.57
CA GLN A 51 12.53 -15.58 -13.24
C GLN A 51 13.44 -14.69 -12.38
N ILE A 52 14.09 -15.30 -11.39
CA ILE A 52 14.91 -14.59 -10.41
C ILE A 52 16.33 -15.14 -10.44
N SER A 53 17.29 -14.24 -10.57
CA SER A 53 18.73 -14.53 -10.49
C SER A 53 19.29 -14.17 -9.11
N GLN A 54 20.47 -14.70 -8.78
CA GLN A 54 21.17 -14.41 -7.52
C GLN A 54 20.34 -14.68 -6.26
N LEU A 55 19.51 -15.73 -6.26
CA LEU A 55 18.64 -16.05 -5.12
C LEU A 55 19.47 -16.38 -3.87
N ARG A 56 19.14 -15.74 -2.74
CA ARG A 56 19.78 -15.93 -1.43
C ARG A 56 18.75 -15.96 -0.31
N ASN A 57 18.97 -16.76 0.72
CA ASN A 57 18.08 -16.80 1.90
C ASN A 57 18.45 -15.76 2.97
N TYR A 58 19.70 -15.26 2.95
CA TYR A 58 20.15 -14.27 3.90
C TYR A 58 19.53 -12.92 3.59
N ASN A 59 18.92 -12.29 4.60
CA ASN A 59 18.58 -10.87 4.58
C ASN A 59 19.25 -10.14 5.77
N PRO A 60 19.60 -8.84 5.63
CA PRO A 60 20.34 -8.07 6.63
C PRO A 60 19.70 -8.01 8.03
N ILE A 61 18.37 -8.09 8.13
CA ILE A 61 17.66 -8.08 9.42
C ILE A 61 18.07 -9.26 10.33
N LEU A 62 18.54 -10.39 9.77
CA LEU A 62 19.07 -11.51 10.56
C LEU A 62 20.31 -11.14 11.37
N GLY A 63 21.10 -10.16 10.91
CA GLY A 63 22.27 -9.65 11.62
C GLY A 63 21.94 -9.04 12.99
N LYS A 64 20.68 -8.64 13.21
CA LYS A 64 20.20 -8.16 14.52
C LYS A 64 20.08 -9.28 15.57
N PHE A 65 20.02 -10.55 15.14
CA PHE A 65 19.75 -11.70 16.02
C PHE A 65 20.91 -12.68 16.10
N PHE A 66 21.66 -12.85 15.01
CA PHE A 66 22.64 -13.91 14.89
C PHE A 66 24.02 -13.36 14.53
N ASN A 67 25.05 -13.83 15.25
CA ASN A 67 26.44 -13.59 14.88
C ASN A 67 26.89 -14.66 13.87
N LEU A 68 26.51 -14.47 12.60
CA LEU A 68 26.76 -15.42 11.51
C LEU A 68 28.20 -15.27 11.01
N LYS A 69 28.95 -16.38 10.95
CA LYS A 69 30.39 -16.38 10.63
C LYS A 69 30.78 -17.09 9.33
N THR A 70 29.85 -17.69 8.60
CA THR A 70 30.17 -18.54 7.44
C THR A 70 29.18 -18.36 6.30
N ALA A 71 29.72 -18.12 5.10
CA ALA A 71 28.99 -17.82 3.87
C ALA A 71 28.32 -19.03 3.18
N ASP A 72 28.70 -20.26 3.55
CA ASP A 72 28.43 -21.44 2.72
C ASP A 72 27.07 -22.11 2.90
N VAL A 73 26.25 -21.67 3.86
CA VAL A 73 24.97 -22.35 4.12
C VAL A 73 23.79 -21.38 4.03
N PRO A 74 22.72 -21.70 3.28
CA PRO A 74 21.51 -20.91 3.27
C PRO A 74 20.88 -20.97 4.65
N ILE A 75 20.88 -19.82 5.33
CA ILE A 75 20.28 -19.66 6.66
C ILE A 75 18.88 -19.10 6.46
N ALA A 76 17.90 -19.70 7.12
CA ALA A 76 16.55 -19.16 7.24
C ALA A 76 16.10 -19.21 8.70
N LEU A 77 15.14 -18.36 9.06
CA LEU A 77 14.49 -18.42 10.37
C LEU A 77 13.82 -19.79 10.55
N ASN A 78 13.89 -20.35 11.75
CA ASN A 78 13.21 -21.59 12.08
C ASN A 78 11.70 -21.34 12.23
N HIS A 79 10.90 -22.02 11.43
CA HIS A 79 9.44 -21.96 11.46
C HIS A 79 8.84 -23.31 11.09
N LYS A 80 7.56 -23.50 11.43
CA LYS A 80 6.91 -24.81 11.39
C LYS A 80 6.75 -25.35 9.96
N TYR A 81 6.32 -24.51 9.04
CA TYR A 81 6.00 -24.93 7.67
C TYR A 81 6.90 -24.23 6.66
N HIS A 82 7.44 -24.97 5.70
CA HIS A 82 8.30 -24.44 4.65
C HIS A 82 7.66 -24.65 3.28
N ILE A 83 7.78 -23.68 2.38
CA ILE A 83 7.29 -23.82 1.00
C ILE A 83 8.03 -24.94 0.26
N GLN A 84 7.28 -25.78 -0.46
CA GLN A 84 7.82 -26.71 -1.45
C GLN A 84 7.46 -26.26 -2.87
N ASP A 85 6.20 -25.91 -3.10
CA ASP A 85 5.67 -25.35 -4.33
C ASP A 85 4.43 -24.47 -4.01
N LEU A 86 3.74 -23.94 -5.02
CA LEU A 86 2.61 -23.02 -4.80
C LEU A 86 1.36 -23.68 -4.20
N LYS A 87 1.30 -25.02 -4.13
CA LYS A 87 0.16 -25.77 -3.57
C LYS A 87 0.56 -26.72 -2.44
N THR A 88 1.84 -26.74 -2.06
CA THR A 88 2.39 -27.69 -1.10
C THR A 88 3.40 -27.02 -0.17
N ILE A 89 3.18 -27.23 1.13
CA ILE A 89 4.11 -26.88 2.21
C ILE A 89 4.61 -28.15 2.88
N VAL A 90 5.74 -28.07 3.59
CA VAL A 90 6.31 -29.18 4.37
C VAL A 90 6.33 -28.78 5.83
N ASP A 91 5.73 -29.60 6.68
CA ASP A 91 5.89 -29.50 8.13
C ASP A 91 7.29 -29.98 8.52
N MET A 92 8.08 -29.11 9.12
CA MET A 92 9.47 -29.37 9.49
C MET A 92 9.62 -30.32 10.67
N GLU A 93 8.58 -30.50 11.50
CA GLU A 93 8.62 -31.44 12.63
C GLU A 93 8.38 -32.87 12.15
N SER A 94 7.36 -33.07 11.31
CA SER A 94 6.95 -34.38 10.80
C SER A 94 7.60 -34.76 9.46
N ASN A 95 8.19 -33.78 8.76
CA ASN A 95 8.70 -33.88 7.40
C ASN A 95 7.66 -34.40 6.40
N THR A 96 6.39 -34.04 6.60
CA THR A 96 5.27 -34.43 5.72
C THR A 96 4.83 -33.27 4.82
N PRO A 97 4.66 -33.50 3.52
CA PRO A 97 4.01 -32.55 2.63
C PRO A 97 2.51 -32.39 2.98
N ILE A 98 2.04 -31.15 2.95
CA ILE A 98 0.66 -30.75 3.23
C ILE A 98 0.18 -29.90 2.06
N HIS A 99 -0.99 -30.24 1.50
CA HIS A 99 -1.61 -29.44 0.45
C HIS A 99 -2.17 -28.15 1.04
N LYS A 100 -1.62 -27.02 0.62
CA LYS A 100 -1.98 -25.68 1.09
C LYS A 100 -1.54 -24.67 0.05
N ASP A 101 -2.44 -23.80 -0.37
CA ASP A 101 -2.12 -22.76 -1.33
C ASP A 101 -1.19 -21.71 -0.71
N VAL A 102 -0.17 -21.35 -1.47
CA VAL A 102 0.88 -20.41 -1.09
C VAL A 102 0.78 -19.16 -1.96
N PHE A 103 0.85 -18.01 -1.30
CA PHE A 103 1.02 -16.72 -1.94
C PHE A 103 2.48 -16.29 -1.82
N VAL A 104 3.05 -15.74 -2.89
CA VAL A 104 4.41 -15.20 -2.88
C VAL A 104 4.35 -13.72 -3.15
N LYS A 105 4.59 -12.90 -2.13
CA LYS A 105 4.74 -11.45 -2.25
C LYS A 105 6.14 -11.13 -2.75
N PHE A 106 6.26 -10.29 -3.77
CA PHE A 106 7.53 -9.78 -4.27
C PHE A 106 7.70 -8.33 -3.81
N SER A 107 8.32 -8.15 -2.64
CA SER A 107 8.53 -6.83 -2.06
C SER A 107 9.81 -6.20 -2.62
N PRO A 108 9.75 -4.99 -3.20
CA PRO A 108 10.90 -4.36 -3.82
C PRO A 108 11.92 -3.89 -2.75
N LEU A 109 13.22 -4.13 -2.98
CA LEU A 109 14.27 -3.66 -2.07
C LEU A 109 14.65 -2.19 -2.30
N LEU A 110 14.25 -1.63 -3.44
CA LEU A 110 14.44 -0.25 -3.84
C LEU A 110 13.09 0.34 -4.22
N ASP A 111 12.88 1.63 -4.02
CA ASP A 111 11.64 2.29 -4.46
C ASP A 111 11.57 2.28 -6.01
N PRO A 112 10.56 1.62 -6.61
CA PRO A 112 10.43 1.52 -8.07
C PRO A 112 10.20 2.85 -8.78
N ILE A 113 9.39 3.74 -8.22
CA ILE A 113 9.09 5.07 -8.77
C ILE A 113 10.38 5.90 -8.81
N ARG A 114 11.15 5.89 -7.71
CA ARG A 114 12.45 6.59 -7.63
C ARG A 114 13.46 6.06 -8.64
N TYR A 115 13.42 4.77 -8.91
CA TYR A 115 14.24 4.17 -9.96
C TYR A 115 13.84 4.69 -11.34
N MET A 116 12.54 4.71 -11.63
CA MET A 116 12.00 5.15 -12.91
C MET A 116 12.18 6.65 -13.18
N ILE A 117 12.35 7.49 -12.16
CA ILE A 117 12.72 8.91 -12.30
C ILE A 117 14.24 9.15 -12.21
N GLY A 118 15.06 8.11 -12.07
CA GLY A 118 16.53 8.20 -12.16
C GLY A 118 17.27 8.57 -10.87
N LYS A 119 16.64 8.48 -9.69
CA LYS A 119 17.30 8.81 -8.40
C LYS A 119 18.48 7.89 -8.08
N TYR A 120 18.51 6.68 -8.62
CA TYR A 120 19.59 5.70 -8.40
C TYR A 120 20.65 5.64 -9.52
N LYS A 121 20.65 6.58 -10.47
CA LYS A 121 21.53 6.54 -11.65
C LYS A 121 23.02 6.42 -11.31
N GLN A 122 23.46 6.99 -10.19
CA GLN A 122 24.87 6.98 -9.78
C GLN A 122 25.32 5.62 -9.22
N ASP A 123 24.38 4.81 -8.73
CA ASP A 123 24.64 3.53 -8.07
C ASP A 123 24.16 2.32 -8.90
N GLU A 124 23.93 2.48 -10.21
CA GLU A 124 23.36 1.47 -11.10
C GLU A 124 24.06 0.10 -10.98
N SER A 125 25.40 0.10 -10.85
CA SER A 125 26.21 -1.11 -10.69
C SER A 125 25.95 -1.87 -9.39
N LYS A 126 25.45 -1.19 -8.35
CA LYS A 126 25.23 -1.75 -7.01
C LYS A 126 23.80 -2.27 -6.79
N LEU A 127 22.84 -1.80 -7.59
CA LEU A 127 21.41 -2.12 -7.41
C LEU A 127 21.10 -3.62 -7.57
N ARG A 128 21.97 -4.35 -8.25
CA ARG A 128 21.79 -5.76 -8.62
C ARG A 128 22.67 -6.71 -7.81
N ILE A 129 23.35 -6.19 -6.78
CA ILE A 129 24.27 -6.96 -5.93
C ILE A 129 23.55 -7.31 -4.64
N MET A 130 23.23 -8.60 -4.46
CA MET A 130 22.55 -9.08 -3.26
C MET A 130 23.51 -9.24 -2.08
N PRO A 131 23.10 -8.84 -0.85
CA PRO A 131 23.92 -8.92 0.33
C PRO A 131 24.34 -10.36 0.62
N THR A 132 25.61 -10.51 1.00
CA THR A 132 26.15 -11.76 1.52
C THR A 132 26.75 -11.51 2.89
N LEU A 133 27.15 -12.58 3.58
CA LEU A 133 27.85 -12.48 4.86
C LEU A 133 29.31 -11.98 4.70
N GLU A 134 29.80 -11.79 3.47
CA GLU A 134 31.17 -11.35 3.18
C GLU A 134 31.22 -9.83 2.97
N SER A 135 32.05 -9.16 3.76
CA SER A 135 31.95 -7.72 4.02
C SER A 135 32.74 -6.81 3.07
N GLU A 136 33.37 -7.33 2.02
CA GLU A 136 34.27 -6.53 1.16
C GLU A 136 33.58 -5.98 -0.10
N THR A 137 32.30 -6.28 -0.31
CA THR A 137 31.55 -5.81 -1.49
C THR A 137 30.92 -4.45 -1.20
N ASP A 138 30.98 -3.55 -2.17
CA ASP A 138 30.31 -2.24 -2.13
C ASP A 138 28.83 -2.41 -2.54
N TYR A 139 27.96 -2.55 -1.54
CA TYR A 139 26.52 -2.72 -1.73
C TYR A 139 25.78 -1.37 -1.71
N HIS A 140 24.59 -1.33 -2.33
CA HIS A 140 23.71 -0.16 -2.21
C HIS A 140 23.21 0.00 -0.76
N PRO A 141 23.27 1.21 -0.15
CA PRO A 141 22.91 1.42 1.25
C PRO A 141 21.51 0.91 1.64
N LYS A 142 20.51 1.17 0.79
CA LYS A 142 19.12 0.73 1.03
C LYS A 142 18.95 -0.80 1.01
N ILE A 143 19.77 -1.52 0.23
CA ILE A 143 19.68 -2.99 0.13
C ILE A 143 20.28 -3.66 1.37
N ILE A 144 21.32 -3.07 1.97
CA ILE A 144 21.94 -3.62 3.19
C ILE A 144 21.32 -3.10 4.49
N ASP A 145 20.43 -2.10 4.41
CA ASP A 145 19.78 -1.54 5.59
C ASP A 145 18.87 -2.60 6.24
N PRO A 146 19.14 -3.02 7.50
CA PRO A 146 18.29 -3.98 8.19
C PRO A 146 16.91 -3.41 8.55
N ASN A 147 16.67 -2.11 8.36
CA ASN A 147 15.37 -1.45 8.46
C ASN A 147 14.67 -1.32 7.10
N ASN A 148 15.15 -1.92 6.01
CA ASN A 148 14.39 -1.92 4.75
C ASN A 148 12.94 -2.39 4.98
N ALA A 149 11.96 -1.70 4.39
CA ALA A 149 10.54 -2.03 4.52
C ALA A 149 10.22 -3.49 4.18
N ALA A 150 10.85 -4.07 3.15
CA ALA A 150 10.66 -5.47 2.77
C ALA A 150 11.11 -6.45 3.87
N TYR A 151 12.26 -6.17 4.51
CA TYR A 151 12.77 -6.98 5.61
C TYR A 151 11.88 -6.86 6.86
N THR A 152 11.39 -5.66 7.13
CA THR A 152 10.48 -5.38 8.25
C THR A 152 9.15 -6.12 8.08
N ASP A 153 8.59 -6.12 6.86
CA ASP A 153 7.37 -6.84 6.50
C ASP A 153 7.53 -8.36 6.67
N SER A 154 8.57 -8.91 6.05
CA SER A 154 8.87 -10.33 6.10
C SER A 154 9.09 -10.82 7.53
N PHE A 155 9.79 -10.04 8.36
CA PHE A 155 10.06 -10.42 9.74
C PHE A 155 8.81 -10.37 10.61
N PHE A 156 7.93 -9.38 10.43
CA PHE A 156 6.69 -9.37 11.20
C PHE A 156 5.74 -10.49 10.76
N SER A 157 5.66 -10.78 9.45
CA SER A 157 4.96 -11.95 8.90
C SER A 157 5.42 -13.26 9.54
N TYR A 158 6.72 -13.39 9.80
CA TYR A 158 7.26 -14.50 10.60
C TYR A 158 6.76 -14.47 12.06
N LEU A 159 6.80 -13.33 12.75
CA LEU A 159 6.38 -13.22 14.16
C LEU A 159 4.91 -13.57 14.37
N THR A 160 4.03 -13.12 13.47
CA THR A 160 2.61 -13.48 13.51
C THR A 160 2.38 -14.98 13.27
N SER A 161 3.09 -15.60 12.32
CA SER A 161 3.08 -17.06 12.15
C SER A 161 3.58 -17.79 13.41
N GLN A 162 4.56 -17.24 14.13
CA GLN A 162 4.98 -17.81 15.43
C GLN A 162 3.88 -17.72 16.49
N LEU A 163 3.09 -16.64 16.54
CA LEU A 163 1.91 -16.57 17.42
C LEU A 163 0.85 -17.61 17.02
N LEU A 164 0.57 -17.76 15.72
CA LEU A 164 -0.35 -18.77 15.22
C LEU A 164 0.07 -20.18 15.66
N ASN A 165 1.32 -20.55 15.40
CA ASN A 165 1.79 -21.92 15.54
C ASN A 165 2.17 -22.31 16.99
N ASN A 166 2.55 -21.35 17.84
CA ASN A 166 2.94 -21.63 19.23
C ASN A 166 1.85 -21.26 20.26
N HIS A 167 0.94 -20.34 19.91
CA HIS A 167 -0.05 -19.78 20.84
C HIS A 167 -1.51 -19.93 20.39
N GLY A 168 -1.75 -20.60 19.25
CA GLY A 168 -3.10 -20.82 18.71
C GLY A 168 -3.78 -19.53 18.25
N PHE A 169 -3.02 -18.49 17.93
CA PHE A 169 -3.55 -17.20 17.50
C PHE A 169 -4.07 -17.28 16.05
N VAL A 170 -5.36 -17.59 15.87
CA VAL A 170 -5.94 -17.92 14.55
C VAL A 170 -5.89 -16.79 13.51
N HIS A 171 -5.77 -15.54 13.94
CA HIS A 171 -5.67 -14.38 13.05
C HIS A 171 -4.28 -14.17 12.46
N GLY A 172 -3.27 -14.90 12.93
CA GLY A 172 -1.93 -14.74 12.42
C GLY A 172 -1.81 -15.27 10.99
N ILE A 173 -1.24 -14.48 10.07
CA ILE A 173 -0.89 -14.97 8.72
C ILE A 173 0.25 -15.99 8.83
N ASP A 174 0.10 -17.15 8.19
CA ASP A 174 1.15 -18.18 8.19
C ASP A 174 2.27 -17.84 7.20
N TYR A 175 3.50 -18.10 7.61
CA TYR A 175 4.72 -17.74 6.90
C TYR A 175 5.46 -19.03 6.53
N TYR A 176 5.91 -19.13 5.28
CA TYR A 176 6.51 -20.34 4.70
C TYR A 176 7.94 -20.16 4.18
N GLY A 177 8.50 -18.97 4.32
CA GLY A 177 9.89 -18.69 3.97
C GLY A 177 10.09 -17.35 3.28
N THR A 178 11.36 -17.00 3.08
CA THR A 178 11.77 -15.80 2.36
C THR A 178 13.09 -16.03 1.65
N ALA A 179 13.30 -15.29 0.58
CA ALA A 179 14.57 -15.16 -0.11
C ALA A 179 14.66 -13.78 -0.75
N ILE A 180 15.87 -13.34 -1.09
CA ILE A 180 16.13 -12.14 -1.88
C ILE A 180 16.74 -12.53 -3.22
N GLY A 181 16.53 -11.74 -4.25
CA GLY A 181 17.11 -11.96 -5.57
C GLY A 181 16.83 -10.81 -6.53
N VAL A 182 17.31 -10.96 -7.75
CA VAL A 182 17.09 -9.99 -8.84
C VAL A 182 16.11 -10.58 -9.84
N GLN A 183 14.91 -10.00 -9.90
CA GLN A 183 13.82 -10.43 -10.77
C GLN A 183 13.99 -9.87 -12.17
N ALA A 184 13.92 -10.72 -13.19
CA ALA A 184 14.18 -10.34 -14.59
C ALA A 184 13.23 -9.23 -15.08
N LYS A 185 11.95 -9.29 -14.70
CA LYS A 185 10.96 -8.23 -14.87
C LYS A 185 10.16 -8.11 -13.58
N TYR A 186 10.15 -6.93 -12.98
CA TYR A 186 9.29 -6.59 -11.84
C TYR A 186 8.09 -5.81 -12.35
N LYS A 187 6.88 -6.31 -12.07
CA LYS A 187 5.60 -5.69 -12.44
C LYS A 187 5.10 -4.86 -11.27
N MET A 188 4.66 -3.64 -11.53
CA MET A 188 3.95 -2.78 -10.57
C MET A 188 2.85 -1.99 -11.29
N ASN A 189 1.74 -1.72 -10.61
CA ASN A 189 0.76 -0.75 -11.08
C ASN A 189 1.37 0.67 -10.96
N VAL A 190 1.17 1.49 -11.99
CA VAL A 190 1.65 2.89 -12.05
C VAL A 190 0.55 3.87 -12.44
N THR A 191 -0.72 3.44 -12.49
CA THR A 191 -1.84 4.23 -12.99
C THR A 191 -1.87 5.64 -12.38
N ASP A 192 -1.81 5.72 -11.06
CA ASP A 192 -1.84 7.00 -10.31
C ASP A 192 -0.51 7.77 -10.38
N ASP A 193 0.60 7.09 -10.65
CA ASP A 193 1.94 7.66 -10.67
C ASP A 193 2.36 8.17 -12.06
N LEU A 194 1.60 7.85 -13.12
CA LEU A 194 2.01 8.11 -14.50
C LEU A 194 2.28 9.58 -14.78
N ASP A 195 1.39 10.49 -14.37
CA ASP A 195 1.58 11.93 -14.56
C ASP A 195 2.88 12.43 -13.93
N TYR A 196 3.17 11.94 -12.73
CA TYR A 196 4.39 12.25 -12.04
C TYR A 196 5.62 11.65 -12.75
N LEU A 197 5.57 10.39 -13.16
CA LEU A 197 6.65 9.73 -13.91
C LEU A 197 6.94 10.46 -15.22
N ASN A 198 5.90 10.87 -15.94
CA ASN A 198 5.96 11.56 -17.23
C ASN A 198 6.61 12.95 -17.16
N SER A 199 6.59 13.58 -15.98
CA SER A 199 7.33 14.83 -15.74
C SER A 199 8.86 14.62 -15.79
N SER A 200 9.35 13.39 -15.63
CA SER A 200 10.77 13.07 -15.58
C SER A 200 11.37 12.83 -16.97
N THR A 201 12.40 13.61 -17.30
CA THR A 201 13.23 13.38 -18.50
C THR A 201 13.86 11.99 -18.50
N TYR A 202 14.33 11.53 -17.33
CA TYR A 202 14.91 10.19 -17.20
C TYR A 202 13.88 9.09 -17.53
N PHE A 203 12.63 9.27 -17.12
CA PHE A 203 11.56 8.31 -17.41
C PHE A 203 11.38 8.18 -18.92
N THR A 204 11.03 9.28 -19.59
CA THR A 204 10.79 9.32 -21.05
C THR A 204 11.97 8.79 -21.88
N GLU A 205 13.21 9.07 -21.50
CA GLU A 205 14.41 8.61 -22.22
C GLU A 205 14.69 7.11 -22.06
N ASN A 206 14.18 6.47 -21.00
CA ASN A 206 14.50 5.08 -20.62
C ASN A 206 13.33 4.09 -20.74
N ILE A 207 12.14 4.56 -21.12
CA ILE A 207 11.05 3.68 -21.59
C ILE A 207 11.57 2.80 -22.73
N ASN A 208 11.17 1.53 -22.72
CA ASN A 208 11.61 0.43 -23.57
C ASN A 208 13.09 0.03 -23.42
N LYS A 209 13.92 0.81 -22.71
CA LYS A 209 15.31 0.47 -22.40
C LYS A 209 15.44 -0.22 -21.06
N LEU A 210 15.04 0.45 -19.97
CA LEU A 210 15.16 -0.05 -18.59
C LEU A 210 13.84 -0.62 -18.05
N PHE A 211 12.71 -0.12 -18.55
CA PHE A 211 11.36 -0.54 -18.18
C PHE A 211 10.41 -0.33 -19.36
N SER A 212 9.25 -0.98 -19.34
CA SER A 212 8.17 -0.80 -20.32
C SER A 212 6.84 -0.60 -19.61
N ILE A 213 5.92 0.16 -20.19
CA ILE A 213 4.58 0.43 -19.65
C ILE A 213 3.53 -0.25 -20.54
N THR A 214 2.44 -0.75 -19.96
CA THR A 214 1.32 -1.32 -20.74
C THR A 214 0.64 -0.28 -21.63
N ASP A 215 0.36 -0.67 -22.87
CA ASP A 215 -0.26 0.10 -23.96
C ASP A 215 0.15 1.58 -24.02
N PHE A 216 1.45 1.81 -23.90
CA PHE A 216 2.06 3.13 -24.05
C PHE A 216 2.03 3.58 -25.52
N MET A 217 1.15 4.52 -25.87
CA MET A 217 1.13 5.14 -27.20
C MET A 217 2.02 6.39 -27.23
N GLU A 218 2.83 6.55 -28.28
CA GLU A 218 3.66 7.75 -28.47
C GLU A 218 2.83 9.05 -28.58
N ASP A 219 1.56 8.93 -29.05
CA ASP A 219 0.64 10.06 -29.25
C ASP A 219 -0.14 10.48 -27.99
N ASP A 220 -0.08 9.71 -26.90
CA ASP A 220 -0.68 10.11 -25.61
C ASP A 220 0.04 11.33 -24.98
N TYR A 221 1.13 11.79 -25.60
CA TYR A 221 2.11 12.75 -25.05
C TYR A 221 2.19 14.08 -25.79
N THR A 222 1.05 14.68 -26.15
CA THR A 222 1.03 16.13 -26.34
C THR A 222 1.17 16.82 -24.97
N ASN A 223 2.42 17.18 -24.69
CA ASN A 223 2.93 17.83 -23.49
C ASN A 223 2.13 19.10 -23.10
N SER A 224 1.05 18.94 -22.33
CA SER A 224 0.20 20.05 -21.87
C SER A 224 0.84 20.89 -20.76
N GLY A 225 1.74 20.30 -19.96
CA GLY A 225 2.32 20.94 -18.77
C GLY A 225 3.76 21.44 -18.86
N SER A 226 4.65 20.81 -19.65
CA SER A 226 6.07 21.21 -19.68
C SER A 226 6.39 22.16 -20.83
N ARG A 227 6.76 23.41 -20.51
CA ARG A 227 7.25 24.40 -21.49
C ARG A 227 8.59 24.04 -22.11
N ARG A 228 9.32 23.06 -21.55
CA ARG A 228 10.73 22.79 -21.88
C ARG A 228 10.92 21.73 -22.97
N ASN A 229 9.94 20.83 -23.14
CA ASN A 229 10.01 19.68 -24.05
C ASN A 229 8.89 19.69 -25.10
N LYS A 230 8.58 20.86 -25.69
CA LYS A 230 7.70 20.91 -26.86
C LYS A 230 8.53 20.75 -28.13
N ASN A 231 8.11 19.83 -29.00
CA ASN A 231 8.59 19.82 -30.37
C ASN A 231 8.33 21.20 -30.97
N ARG A 232 9.33 21.78 -31.63
CA ARG A 232 9.17 23.06 -32.31
C ARG A 232 8.09 22.87 -33.39
N ILE A 233 7.01 23.63 -33.31
CA ILE A 233 6.02 23.66 -34.40
C ILE A 233 6.74 24.20 -35.64
N VAL A 234 6.91 23.34 -36.65
CA VAL A 234 7.41 23.73 -37.96
C VAL A 234 6.18 23.98 -38.82
N ILE A 235 5.78 25.24 -38.93
CA ILE A 235 4.81 25.65 -39.94
C ILE A 235 5.62 25.83 -41.23
N ASP A 236 5.76 24.76 -42.01
CA ASP A 236 6.26 24.89 -43.37
C ASP A 236 5.16 25.52 -44.22
N ASN A 237 5.47 26.65 -44.85
CA ASN A 237 4.59 27.37 -45.77
C ASN A 237 4.45 26.59 -47.11
N TYR A 238 3.90 25.39 -47.07
CA TYR A 238 3.40 24.73 -48.26
C TYR A 238 1.93 25.13 -48.43
N GLU A 239 1.64 25.87 -49.51
CA GLU A 239 0.31 26.35 -49.91
C GLU A 239 -0.72 25.23 -50.22
N ASN A 240 -0.60 24.01 -49.70
CA ASN A 240 -1.47 22.88 -50.10
C ASN A 240 -1.81 21.87 -48.99
N ASP A 241 -1.91 22.28 -47.72
CA ASP A 241 -2.62 21.45 -46.73
C ASP A 241 -4.08 21.87 -46.66
N VAL A 242 -4.88 21.31 -47.56
CA VAL A 242 -6.34 21.22 -47.37
C VAL A 242 -6.55 20.20 -46.26
N VAL A 243 -6.89 20.68 -45.06
CA VAL A 243 -7.39 19.82 -43.97
C VAL A 243 -8.72 19.23 -44.44
N LEU A 244 -8.70 17.95 -44.82
CA LEU A 244 -9.91 17.17 -45.10
C LEU A 244 -10.59 16.89 -43.75
N LEU A 245 -11.69 17.61 -43.50
CA LEU A 245 -12.60 17.44 -42.37
C LEU A 245 -13.53 16.23 -42.58
N ASP A 246 -12.98 15.08 -42.96
CA ASP A 246 -13.79 13.90 -43.30
C ASP A 246 -14.14 13.01 -42.10
N ASP A 247 -13.60 13.28 -40.89
CA ASP A 247 -13.81 12.46 -39.69
C ASP A 247 -14.62 13.17 -38.57
N ILE A 248 -15.54 14.07 -38.92
CA ILE A 248 -16.58 14.52 -37.98
C ILE A 248 -17.89 13.82 -38.34
N GLU A 249 -18.00 12.54 -37.95
CA GLU A 249 -19.31 11.88 -37.87
C GLU A 249 -20.01 12.35 -36.58
N ASN A 250 -21.10 13.11 -36.76
CA ASN A 250 -22.08 13.64 -35.79
C ASN A 250 -21.95 15.13 -35.44
N ILE A 251 -22.47 15.98 -36.34
CA ILE A 251 -23.14 17.24 -35.96
C ILE A 251 -24.53 17.24 -36.60
N ASP A 252 -25.38 16.32 -36.15
CA ASP A 252 -26.83 16.37 -36.37
C ASP A 252 -27.51 16.59 -35.01
N GLU A 253 -27.26 17.75 -34.36
CA GLU A 253 -28.17 18.37 -33.37
C GLU A 253 -27.58 19.67 -32.79
N ILE A 254 -27.40 20.71 -33.62
CA ILE A 254 -27.42 22.09 -33.12
C ILE A 254 -28.36 22.88 -34.03
N GLY A 255 -29.56 23.14 -33.51
CA GLY A 255 -30.52 24.04 -34.11
C GLY A 255 -30.03 25.49 -34.11
N ASP A 256 -30.40 26.19 -35.19
CA ASP A 256 -30.47 27.65 -35.35
C ASP A 256 -29.50 28.50 -34.50
N ILE A 257 -28.29 28.74 -35.01
CA ILE A 257 -27.51 29.91 -34.62
C ILE A 257 -27.35 30.84 -35.83
N VAL A 258 -27.89 32.03 -35.59
CA VAL A 258 -28.06 33.19 -36.45
C VAL A 258 -26.73 33.70 -37.02
N ASP A 259 -26.74 34.06 -38.31
CA ASP A 259 -25.70 34.85 -39.00
C ASP A 259 -25.21 36.02 -38.14
N VAL A 260 -23.96 35.99 -37.68
CA VAL A 260 -23.25 37.18 -37.23
C VAL A 260 -21.99 37.34 -38.05
N ASN A 261 -22.13 38.20 -39.04
CA ASN A 261 -21.08 38.76 -39.89
C ASN A 261 -20.16 39.62 -39.02
N ILE A 262 -18.89 39.23 -38.83
CA ILE A 262 -17.86 40.09 -38.21
C ILE A 262 -16.75 40.34 -39.22
N GLU A 263 -16.66 41.61 -39.59
CA GLU A 263 -15.70 42.19 -40.52
C GLU A 263 -14.26 42.07 -40.00
N SER A 264 -13.37 41.84 -40.96
CA SER A 264 -11.91 41.98 -40.89
C SER A 264 -11.49 43.32 -40.27
N ASP A 265 -10.61 43.29 -39.27
CA ASP A 265 -9.43 44.18 -39.20
C ASP A 265 -8.52 43.90 -37.99
N MET A 266 -7.22 44.19 -38.20
CA MET A 266 -6.11 44.38 -37.24
C MET A 266 -5.11 43.23 -37.01
N ILE A 267 -4.18 43.09 -37.97
CA ILE A 267 -2.83 42.55 -37.75
C ILE A 267 -1.93 43.73 -37.31
N GLN A 268 -1.28 43.63 -36.16
CA GLN A 268 -0.15 44.49 -35.78
C GLN A 268 1.14 43.67 -35.79
N GLU A 269 1.97 43.89 -36.80
CA GLU A 269 3.37 43.49 -36.84
C GLU A 269 4.21 44.46 -35.99
N TYR A 270 5.04 43.94 -35.10
CA TYR A 270 6.17 44.68 -34.54
C TYR A 270 7.47 44.05 -35.05
N GLU A 271 8.14 44.76 -35.96
CA GLU A 271 9.50 44.45 -36.43
C GLU A 271 10.53 44.73 -35.33
N LYS A 272 11.43 43.78 -35.10
CA LYS A 272 12.67 43.98 -34.35
C LYS A 272 13.72 44.63 -35.26
N ASN A 273 14.23 45.78 -34.85
CA ASN A 273 15.48 46.34 -35.39
C ASN A 273 16.63 46.00 -34.44
N ASP A 274 17.57 45.18 -34.92
CA ASP A 274 18.94 45.08 -34.41
C ASP A 274 19.82 46.06 -35.21
N GLY A 275 20.76 46.72 -34.52
CA GLY A 275 21.84 47.48 -35.16
C GLY A 275 22.46 48.56 -34.26
N ASP A 276 23.48 48.16 -33.52
CA ASP A 276 24.79 48.80 -33.25
C ASP A 276 24.94 50.33 -33.33
N ASP A 277 25.46 50.97 -32.26
CA ASP A 277 26.84 51.49 -32.18
C ASP A 277 27.03 52.52 -31.03
N ASP A 278 28.19 52.34 -30.36
CA ASP A 278 29.13 53.31 -29.76
C ASP A 278 28.86 54.07 -28.43
N ASP A 279 29.78 53.76 -27.49
CA ASP A 279 30.65 54.65 -26.69
C ASP A 279 30.05 55.76 -25.81
N ASP A 280 30.28 55.69 -24.48
CA ASP A 280 31.35 56.46 -23.81
C ASP A 280 31.32 56.29 -22.27
N ASP A 281 32.52 56.37 -21.71
CA ASP A 281 32.95 56.26 -20.31
C ASP A 281 32.28 57.26 -19.34
N ASP A 282 32.17 56.91 -18.05
CA ASP A 282 32.97 57.54 -16.97
C ASP A 282 32.49 57.13 -15.56
N ASP A 283 33.49 56.86 -14.73
CA ASP A 283 33.51 56.60 -13.30
C ASP A 283 32.89 57.74 -12.45
N ASP A 284 32.36 57.43 -11.26
CA ASP A 284 33.00 57.80 -9.98
C ASP A 284 32.07 57.59 -8.76
N ASP A 285 32.75 57.27 -7.66
CA ASP A 285 32.31 56.88 -6.33
C ASP A 285 31.65 58.00 -5.48
N ASP A 286 31.17 57.55 -4.31
CA ASP A 286 31.25 58.18 -2.96
C ASP A 286 29.91 58.50 -2.27
N ASP A 287 29.62 57.64 -1.28
CA ASP A 287 29.36 57.90 0.15
C ASP A 287 28.95 59.32 0.61
N ASP A 288 27.90 59.39 1.43
CA ASP A 288 27.97 59.77 2.87
C ASP A 288 26.57 60.12 3.42
N ASP A 289 26.17 59.36 4.45
CA ASP A 289 25.75 59.76 5.80
C ASP A 289 25.00 61.10 6.03
N ASP A 290 23.86 60.99 6.75
CA ASP A 290 23.63 61.53 8.11
C ASP A 290 22.14 61.86 8.38
N ASP A 291 21.59 61.10 9.35
CA ASP A 291 20.98 61.54 10.61
C ASP A 291 19.78 62.52 10.68
N ASP A 292 18.76 62.04 11.40
CA ASP A 292 18.14 62.63 12.61
C ASP A 292 16.58 62.64 12.62
N ASP A 293 16.07 61.78 13.52
CA ASP A 293 15.09 62.02 14.59
C ASP A 293 13.76 62.75 14.30
N ASP A 294 12.63 62.08 14.60
CA ASP A 294 11.86 62.40 15.82
C ASP A 294 10.70 61.39 16.05
N ASP A 295 10.56 61.04 17.33
CA ASP A 295 9.58 60.17 17.98
C ASP A 295 8.10 60.54 17.71
N ASP A 296 7.20 59.53 17.72
CA ASP A 296 6.00 59.55 18.58
C ASP A 296 5.36 58.16 18.69
N ASP A 297 5.07 57.78 19.94
CA ASP A 297 4.44 56.57 20.45
C ASP A 297 3.04 56.27 19.87
N ASP A 298 2.71 54.99 19.66
CA ASP A 298 1.62 54.27 20.38
C ASP A 298 1.27 52.92 19.71
N ASP A 299 1.28 51.87 20.55
CA ASP A 299 0.38 50.70 20.62
C ASP A 299 -0.05 49.95 19.34
N ASP A 300 0.43 48.72 19.15
CA ASP A 300 -0.21 47.50 19.66
C ASP A 300 0.44 46.24 19.05
N ALA A 301 0.56 45.21 19.89
CA ALA A 301 1.27 43.97 19.62
C ALA A 301 0.54 43.06 18.61
N ASP A 302 1.24 42.69 17.54
CA ASP A 302 1.09 41.43 16.80
C ASP A 302 2.47 41.10 16.20
N ASP A 303 3.21 40.20 16.86
CA ASP A 303 4.52 39.73 16.39
C ASP A 303 4.31 38.45 15.57
N ASP A 304 4.10 38.66 14.28
CA ASP A 304 4.31 37.67 13.21
C ASP A 304 5.81 37.60 12.91
N ASP A 305 6.52 36.67 13.56
CA ASP A 305 7.88 36.33 13.14
C ASP A 305 7.83 35.33 11.97
N ALA A 306 7.89 35.91 10.78
CA ALA A 306 8.32 35.25 9.56
C ALA A 306 9.85 35.16 9.56
N ASP A 307 10.38 33.95 9.76
CA ASP A 307 11.76 33.63 9.38
C ASP A 307 11.75 32.78 8.11
N ASP A 308 12.18 33.45 7.03
CA ASP A 308 12.66 32.87 5.79
C ASP A 308 13.89 32.00 6.09
N ASP A 309 13.79 30.70 5.89
CA ASP A 309 14.93 29.86 5.59
C ASP A 309 14.63 29.02 4.36
N ALA A 310 15.34 29.35 3.29
CA ALA A 310 15.37 28.66 2.01
C ALA A 310 15.94 27.25 2.18
N ASP A 311 15.04 26.26 2.35
CA ASP A 311 15.35 24.86 2.09
C ASP A 311 14.99 24.57 0.63
N GLU A 312 15.99 24.18 -0.15
CA GLU A 312 15.84 23.70 -1.52
C GLU A 312 14.75 22.62 -1.58
N ASP A 313 13.73 22.86 -2.42
CA ASP A 313 12.61 21.97 -2.69
C ASP A 313 13.09 20.56 -3.09
N ALA A 314 13.26 19.70 -2.10
CA ALA A 314 13.19 18.27 -2.28
C ALA A 314 11.70 17.91 -2.37
N GLU A 315 11.13 18.07 -3.57
CA GLU A 315 9.88 17.46 -4.02
C GLU A 315 9.73 16.06 -3.41
N THR A 316 8.95 15.96 -2.33
CA THR A 316 8.66 14.71 -1.64
C THR A 316 7.73 13.90 -2.51
N VAL A 317 8.31 12.95 -3.22
CA VAL A 317 7.64 11.92 -4.00
C VAL A 317 6.86 11.01 -3.05
N THR A 318 5.54 11.10 -3.05
CA THR A 318 4.66 10.09 -2.45
C THR A 318 4.49 8.97 -3.45
N SER A 319 5.36 7.96 -3.39
CA SER A 319 5.13 6.68 -4.06
C SER A 319 4.24 5.84 -3.15
N SER A 320 2.94 5.76 -3.48
CA SER A 320 2.06 4.74 -2.95
C SER A 320 2.49 3.39 -3.50
N SER A 321 3.41 2.71 -2.81
CA SER A 321 3.56 1.27 -2.97
C SER A 321 2.42 0.57 -2.23
N SER A 322 1.20 0.77 -2.72
CA SER A 322 -0.01 0.09 -2.26
C SER A 322 -0.83 -0.20 -3.51
N ASP A 323 -0.73 -1.44 -4.01
CA ASP A 323 -1.71 -2.02 -4.92
C ASP A 323 -3.03 -2.12 -4.15
N SER A 324 -3.81 -1.04 -4.07
CA SER A 324 -5.22 -1.08 -3.69
C SER A 324 -5.95 0.25 -3.92
N GLU A 325 -6.89 0.19 -4.85
CA GLU A 325 -7.67 1.29 -5.42
C GLU A 325 -8.68 1.88 -4.42
N VAL A 326 -9.04 3.14 -4.64
CA VAL A 326 -10.26 3.79 -4.13
C VAL A 326 -10.90 4.49 -5.31
N ASN A 327 -12.10 4.07 -5.71
CA ASN A 327 -12.82 4.68 -6.82
C ASN A 327 -14.09 5.38 -6.31
N TYR A 328 -14.29 6.63 -6.74
CA TYR A 328 -15.42 7.50 -6.40
C TYR A 328 -16.63 7.12 -7.27
N SER A 329 -17.83 6.98 -6.69
CA SER A 329 -19.07 6.83 -7.46
C SER A 329 -20.04 7.95 -7.13
N SER A 330 -20.41 8.71 -8.16
CA SER A 330 -21.55 9.64 -8.17
C SER A 330 -22.80 8.89 -8.63
N SER A 331 -23.89 9.05 -7.89
CA SER A 331 -25.24 8.52 -8.13
C SER A 331 -25.82 8.89 -9.51
N GLU A 332 -26.61 7.99 -10.11
CA GLU A 332 -28.02 8.24 -10.48
C GLU A 332 -28.75 6.98 -11.04
N GLU A 333 -29.89 6.72 -10.40
CA GLU A 333 -31.19 6.12 -10.78
C GLU A 333 -31.37 4.99 -11.84
N GLU A 334 -32.13 3.97 -11.41
CA GLU A 334 -32.60 2.79 -12.15
C GLU A 334 -33.69 3.10 -13.20
N GLU A 335 -33.62 2.48 -14.39
CA GLU A 335 -34.82 2.08 -15.15
C GLU A 335 -34.65 0.69 -15.81
N GLU A 336 -35.64 -0.19 -15.57
CA GLU A 336 -35.79 -1.51 -16.20
C GLU A 336 -36.18 -1.41 -17.69
N ILE A 337 -35.47 -2.11 -18.59
CA ILE A 337 -36.02 -2.47 -19.90
C ILE A 337 -35.69 -3.92 -20.28
N SER A 338 -36.75 -4.72 -20.41
CA SER A 338 -36.80 -6.01 -21.10
C SER A 338 -36.76 -5.83 -22.63
N ASN A 339 -36.04 -6.67 -23.38
CA ASN A 339 -36.60 -7.49 -24.47
C ASN A 339 -35.55 -8.34 -25.22
N GLU A 340 -36.08 -9.46 -25.71
CA GLU A 340 -35.51 -10.58 -26.48
C GLU A 340 -34.89 -10.19 -27.84
N ILE A 341 -33.99 -11.04 -28.38
CA ILE A 341 -34.17 -11.75 -29.68
C ILE A 341 -32.97 -12.67 -30.02
N GLU A 342 -33.34 -13.94 -30.24
CA GLU A 342 -32.93 -14.96 -31.24
C GLU A 342 -31.52 -14.99 -31.88
N ASP A 343 -30.76 -16.00 -31.46
CA ASP A 343 -30.36 -17.20 -32.23
C ASP A 343 -30.12 -17.07 -33.76
N VAL A 344 -28.85 -17.16 -34.18
CA VAL A 344 -28.48 -17.88 -35.42
C VAL A 344 -27.28 -18.78 -35.16
N SER A 345 -27.53 -20.04 -35.46
CA SER A 345 -26.73 -21.21 -35.19
C SER A 345 -25.88 -21.65 -36.39
N GLU A 346 -25.05 -22.66 -36.13
CA GLU A 346 -24.56 -23.69 -37.07
C GLU A 346 -23.21 -23.42 -37.78
N LYS A 347 -22.18 -24.29 -37.76
CA LYS A 347 -22.14 -25.74 -37.53
C LYS A 347 -20.68 -26.29 -37.49
N ILE A 348 -20.41 -27.23 -36.55
CA ILE A 348 -19.85 -28.61 -36.76
C ILE A 348 -18.31 -28.74 -36.96
N ASN A 349 -17.53 -29.63 -36.30
CA ASN A 349 -17.69 -31.00 -35.75
C ASN A 349 -16.63 -31.23 -34.63
N LYS A 350 -16.95 -31.66 -33.40
CA LYS A 350 -17.37 -32.99 -32.88
C LYS A 350 -16.27 -34.08 -32.83
N TYR A 351 -15.75 -34.34 -31.64
CA TYR A 351 -15.54 -35.69 -31.08
C TYR A 351 -15.81 -35.70 -29.57
N ASN A 352 -16.71 -36.59 -29.16
CA ASN A 352 -17.24 -36.78 -27.80
C ASN A 352 -16.31 -37.58 -26.89
N PHE A 353 -16.26 -37.25 -25.59
CA PHE A 353 -16.40 -38.22 -24.48
C PHE A 353 -17.04 -37.54 -23.25
N GLN A 354 -17.67 -38.36 -22.41
CA GLN A 354 -18.79 -38.06 -21.50
C GLN A 354 -18.45 -37.32 -20.20
N ASN A 355 -19.46 -36.57 -19.73
CA ASN A 355 -19.63 -35.81 -18.49
C ASN A 355 -19.17 -36.49 -17.19
N GLU A 356 -18.59 -35.68 -16.31
CA GLU A 356 -18.94 -35.55 -14.89
C GLU A 356 -18.75 -34.07 -14.50
N GLU A 357 -19.61 -33.58 -13.60
CA GLU A 357 -19.91 -32.18 -13.26
C GLU A 357 -18.75 -31.45 -12.56
N ASP A 358 -18.40 -30.25 -13.03
CA ASP A 358 -17.76 -29.18 -12.24
C ASP A 358 -18.10 -27.84 -12.94
N ASP A 359 -18.91 -27.00 -12.28
CA ASP A 359 -19.35 -25.70 -12.80
C ASP A 359 -18.31 -24.63 -12.44
N ASP A 360 -17.46 -24.36 -13.43
CA ASP A 360 -16.39 -23.37 -13.45
C ASP A 360 -16.98 -22.02 -13.85
N TRP A 361 -17.06 -21.06 -12.91
CA TRP A 361 -17.54 -19.71 -13.20
C TRP A 361 -16.37 -18.78 -13.49
N GLN A 362 -15.90 -18.81 -14.74
CA GLN A 362 -15.28 -17.65 -15.38
C GLN A 362 -16.34 -16.56 -15.54
N THR A 363 -16.05 -15.35 -15.08
CA THR A 363 -16.78 -14.16 -15.51
C THR A 363 -15.77 -13.11 -15.94
N THR A 364 -15.58 -13.02 -17.25
CA THR A 364 -15.11 -11.81 -17.92
C THR A 364 -16.26 -10.81 -17.90
N SER A 365 -16.23 -9.87 -16.96
CA SER A 365 -17.13 -8.73 -16.96
C SER A 365 -16.51 -7.60 -17.79
N ASN A 366 -16.82 -7.59 -19.09
CA ASN A 366 -16.85 -6.32 -19.82
C ASN A 366 -18.12 -5.61 -19.39
N THR A 367 -17.99 -4.75 -18.38
CA THR A 367 -18.96 -3.71 -18.08
C THR A 367 -18.26 -2.40 -18.38
N GLU A 368 -18.78 -1.65 -19.35
CA GLU A 368 -18.40 -0.25 -19.61
C GLU A 368 -18.89 0.60 -18.44
N SER A 369 -18.23 0.44 -17.30
CA SER A 369 -18.02 1.53 -16.35
C SER A 369 -16.83 2.32 -16.91
N SER A 370 -16.72 3.61 -16.59
CA SER A 370 -15.54 4.42 -16.91
C SER A 370 -14.31 3.85 -16.21
N ASN A 371 -13.78 2.75 -16.73
CA ASN A 371 -12.62 2.04 -16.22
C ASN A 371 -11.41 2.85 -16.65
N GLU A 372 -10.79 3.55 -15.71
CA GLU A 372 -9.38 3.90 -15.87
C GLU A 372 -8.64 2.60 -16.22
N ILE A 373 -8.00 2.58 -17.39
CA ILE A 373 -7.29 1.40 -17.85
C ILE A 373 -6.06 1.25 -16.96
N GLU A 374 -6.03 0.23 -16.10
CA GLU A 374 -4.87 -0.07 -15.27
C GLU A 374 -3.58 -0.09 -16.10
N ARG A 375 -2.59 0.68 -15.67
CA ARG A 375 -1.28 0.78 -16.31
C ARG A 375 -0.22 0.11 -15.46
N TYR A 376 0.53 -0.82 -16.06
CA TYR A 376 1.60 -1.53 -15.37
C TYR A 376 2.98 -1.18 -15.94
N ALA A 377 3.95 -0.98 -15.04
CA ALA A 377 5.36 -0.88 -15.38
C ALA A 377 6.06 -2.22 -15.18
N TYR A 378 6.87 -2.62 -16.17
CA TYR A 378 7.72 -3.80 -16.14
C TYR A 378 9.20 -3.38 -16.09
N ILE A 379 9.79 -3.40 -14.89
CA ILE A 379 11.16 -2.94 -14.64
C ILE A 379 12.15 -4.10 -14.78
N LYS A 380 13.19 -3.92 -15.59
CA LYS A 380 14.18 -4.97 -15.87
C LYS A 380 15.15 -5.16 -14.70
N ASP A 381 15.39 -6.42 -14.34
CA ASP A 381 16.40 -6.86 -13.36
C ASP A 381 16.35 -6.09 -12.04
N PHE A 382 15.20 -6.13 -11.38
CA PHE A 382 14.93 -5.35 -10.18
C PHE A 382 15.14 -6.19 -8.90
N PRO A 383 15.79 -5.65 -7.85
CA PRO A 383 16.04 -6.37 -6.62
C PRO A 383 14.76 -6.50 -5.77
N VAL A 384 14.42 -7.73 -5.41
CA VAL A 384 13.20 -8.05 -4.65
C VAL A 384 13.49 -9.01 -3.50
N GLN A 385 12.64 -8.95 -2.49
CA GLN A 385 12.47 -9.99 -1.49
C GLN A 385 11.18 -10.77 -1.77
N LEU A 386 11.31 -12.07 -1.90
CA LEU A 386 10.20 -13.01 -1.93
C LEU A 386 9.76 -13.29 -0.49
N ILE A 387 8.48 -13.17 -0.20
CA ILE A 387 7.88 -13.53 1.08
C ILE A 387 6.78 -14.56 0.80
N CYS A 388 7.00 -15.79 1.23
CA CYS A 388 6.06 -16.90 1.03
C CYS A 388 5.09 -16.96 2.20
N LEU A 389 3.81 -16.80 1.93
CA LEU A 389 2.73 -16.68 2.91
C LEU A 389 1.58 -17.63 2.58
N GLU A 390 0.68 -17.86 3.52
CA GLU A 390 -0.60 -18.48 3.17
C GLU A 390 -1.38 -17.63 2.17
N LYS A 391 -1.99 -18.29 1.18
CA LYS A 391 -2.92 -17.62 0.26
C LYS A 391 -4.27 -17.45 0.95
N CYS A 392 -4.68 -16.21 1.20
CA CYS A 392 -6.03 -15.90 1.67
C CYS A 392 -7.05 -15.90 0.53
N GLN A 393 -8.34 -15.96 0.88
CA GLN A 393 -9.41 -16.14 -0.10
C GLN A 393 -9.98 -14.85 -0.66
N GLY A 394 -9.83 -13.73 0.04
CA GLY A 394 -10.25 -12.40 -0.41
C GLY A 394 -9.86 -11.32 0.60
N THR A 395 -10.13 -10.06 0.25
CA THR A 395 -9.90 -8.88 1.11
C THR A 395 -11.22 -8.41 1.75
N MET A 396 -11.12 -7.61 2.82
CA MET A 396 -12.27 -6.92 3.39
C MET A 396 -12.82 -5.89 2.41
N ASP A 397 -11.95 -5.28 1.61
CA ASP A 397 -12.29 -4.34 0.55
C ASP A 397 -13.25 -4.95 -0.47
N GLU A 398 -12.88 -6.12 -1.02
CA GLU A 398 -13.72 -6.88 -1.95
C GLU A 398 -15.11 -7.19 -1.37
N LEU A 399 -15.22 -7.35 -0.04
CA LEU A 399 -16.50 -7.58 0.62
C LEU A 399 -17.36 -6.31 0.65
N PHE A 400 -16.77 -5.13 0.80
CA PHE A 400 -17.49 -3.86 0.72
C PHE A 400 -17.88 -3.55 -0.73
N GLU A 401 -16.93 -3.57 -1.66
CA GLU A 401 -17.18 -3.30 -3.10
C GLU A 401 -18.29 -4.19 -3.68
N LYS A 402 -18.27 -5.49 -3.37
CA LYS A 402 -19.27 -6.45 -3.88
C LYS A 402 -20.54 -6.48 -3.04
N ASN A 403 -20.74 -5.55 -2.10
CA ASN A 403 -21.88 -5.49 -1.19
C ASN A 403 -22.14 -6.81 -0.42
N LYS A 404 -21.07 -7.54 -0.10
CA LYS A 404 -21.10 -8.79 0.68
C LYS A 404 -20.90 -8.55 2.18
N MET A 405 -20.52 -7.33 2.58
CA MET A 405 -20.33 -6.93 3.96
C MET A 405 -21.65 -6.44 4.59
N ASN A 406 -22.40 -7.35 5.22
CA ASN A 406 -23.60 -6.95 5.98
C ASN A 406 -23.24 -6.44 7.39
N PRO A 407 -24.15 -5.72 8.09
CA PRO A 407 -23.84 -5.11 9.39
C PRO A 407 -23.40 -6.09 10.48
N GLN A 408 -23.91 -7.33 10.49
CA GLN A 408 -23.51 -8.33 11.49
C GLN A 408 -22.11 -8.90 11.21
N LEU A 409 -21.82 -9.17 9.93
CA LEU A 409 -20.48 -9.58 9.50
C LEU A 409 -19.48 -8.45 9.75
N ALA A 410 -19.83 -7.20 9.47
CA ALA A 410 -18.98 -6.04 9.76
C ALA A 410 -18.68 -5.92 11.26
N ALA A 411 -19.69 -6.04 12.13
CA ALA A 411 -19.48 -6.02 13.58
C ALA A 411 -18.52 -7.12 14.05
N SER A 412 -18.70 -8.34 13.52
CA SER A 412 -17.78 -9.45 13.80
C SER A 412 -16.37 -9.18 13.27
N ALA A 413 -16.25 -8.77 12.02
CA ALA A 413 -14.98 -8.51 11.35
C ALA A 413 -14.17 -7.45 12.09
N LEU A 414 -14.77 -6.28 12.33
CA LEU A 414 -14.12 -5.18 13.05
C LEU A 414 -13.73 -5.59 14.48
N PHE A 415 -14.55 -6.41 15.16
CA PHE A 415 -14.18 -6.94 16.46
C PHE A 415 -12.97 -7.89 16.40
N GLN A 416 -12.90 -8.78 15.39
CA GLN A 416 -11.73 -9.65 15.16
C GLN A 416 -10.47 -8.81 14.92
N ILE A 417 -10.58 -7.70 14.18
CA ILE A 417 -9.46 -6.77 13.93
C ILE A 417 -9.03 -6.07 15.22
N VAL A 418 -9.97 -5.56 16.01
CA VAL A 418 -9.68 -4.98 17.34
C VAL A 418 -8.93 -5.98 18.23
N MET A 419 -9.39 -7.23 18.30
CA MET A 419 -8.72 -8.27 19.10
C MET A 419 -7.34 -8.67 18.54
N THR A 420 -7.16 -8.61 17.22
CA THR A 420 -5.88 -8.83 16.55
C THR A 420 -4.88 -7.74 16.92
N LEU A 421 -5.28 -6.47 16.82
CA LEU A 421 -4.46 -5.32 17.21
C LEU A 421 -4.09 -5.40 18.69
N LEU A 422 -5.03 -5.70 19.59
CA LEU A 422 -4.75 -5.88 21.02
C LEU A 422 -3.73 -6.99 21.29
N SER A 423 -3.79 -8.09 20.55
CA SER A 423 -2.86 -9.22 20.67
C SER A 423 -1.45 -8.83 20.22
N TYR A 424 -1.32 -8.12 19.11
CA TYR A 424 -0.03 -7.61 18.62
C TYR A 424 0.52 -6.49 19.49
N GLN A 425 -0.31 -5.57 19.97
CA GLN A 425 0.08 -4.51 20.90
C GLN A 425 0.64 -5.09 22.19
N LYS A 426 -0.03 -6.09 22.76
CA LYS A 426 0.46 -6.79 23.95
C LYS A 426 1.78 -7.52 23.69
N SER A 427 1.87 -8.25 22.59
CA SER A 427 3.02 -9.13 22.33
C SER A 427 4.25 -8.35 21.87
N PHE A 428 4.06 -7.30 21.08
CA PHE A 428 5.13 -6.65 20.31
C PHE A 428 5.10 -5.11 20.34
N HIS A 429 4.23 -4.46 21.14
CA HIS A 429 4.03 -3.00 21.08
C HIS A 429 3.78 -2.50 19.64
N PHE A 430 2.94 -3.22 18.91
CA PHE A 430 2.72 -3.04 17.48
C PHE A 430 1.81 -1.86 17.12
N THR A 431 2.14 -1.17 16.04
CA THR A 431 1.27 -0.29 15.23
C THR A 431 1.43 -0.68 13.77
N HIS A 432 0.33 -0.74 13.02
CA HIS A 432 0.38 -1.08 11.59
C HIS A 432 0.84 0.10 10.74
N ASN A 433 0.35 1.30 11.06
CA ASN A 433 0.60 2.59 10.39
C ASN A 433 0.11 2.71 8.93
N ASP A 434 -0.53 1.66 8.41
CA ASP A 434 -1.09 1.61 7.06
C ASP A 434 -2.26 0.62 6.96
N LEU A 435 -3.11 0.63 7.99
CA LEU A 435 -4.23 -0.31 8.06
C LEU A 435 -5.42 0.23 7.27
N HIS A 436 -5.69 -0.37 6.12
CA HIS A 436 -6.88 -0.13 5.30
C HIS A 436 -7.55 -1.46 4.92
N THR A 437 -8.74 -1.41 4.34
CA THR A 437 -9.57 -2.56 3.95
C THR A 437 -8.85 -3.59 3.11
N ASN A 438 -7.95 -3.18 2.21
CA ASN A 438 -7.13 -4.10 1.40
C ASN A 438 -6.03 -4.82 2.18
N ASN A 439 -5.52 -4.24 3.27
CA ASN A 439 -4.57 -4.88 4.19
C ASN A 439 -5.24 -5.82 5.21
N ILE A 440 -6.54 -6.07 5.05
CA ILE A 440 -7.30 -7.02 5.84
C ILE A 440 -7.81 -8.11 4.92
N MET A 441 -7.24 -9.31 5.04
CA MET A 441 -7.68 -10.48 4.28
C MET A 441 -8.54 -11.41 5.13
N TYR A 442 -9.24 -12.36 4.52
CA TYR A 442 -9.95 -13.41 5.23
C TYR A 442 -9.72 -14.81 4.65
N ASN A 443 -9.86 -15.79 5.55
CA ASN A 443 -10.05 -17.20 5.21
C ASN A 443 -11.42 -17.66 5.66
N ASN A 444 -12.05 -18.53 4.88
CA ASN A 444 -13.30 -19.18 5.25
C ASN A 444 -13.05 -20.21 6.37
N THR A 445 -14.05 -20.39 7.23
CA THR A 445 -13.98 -21.32 8.36
C THR A 445 -15.33 -21.97 8.64
N ASP A 446 -15.31 -23.20 9.14
CA ASP A 446 -16.50 -23.87 9.68
C ASP A 446 -16.69 -23.60 11.18
N ILE A 447 -15.73 -22.91 11.83
CA ILE A 447 -15.82 -22.53 13.24
C ILE A 447 -16.94 -21.51 13.38
N GLU A 448 -18.03 -21.84 14.07
CA GLU A 448 -19.17 -20.94 14.21
C GLU A 448 -18.87 -19.70 15.05
N ASN A 449 -18.11 -19.86 16.14
CA ASN A 449 -17.82 -18.80 17.11
C ASN A 449 -16.37 -18.87 17.59
N LEU A 450 -15.73 -17.71 17.68
CA LEU A 450 -14.45 -17.53 18.37
C LEU A 450 -14.69 -16.97 19.78
N TYR A 451 -13.84 -17.37 20.72
CA TYR A 451 -13.86 -16.85 22.08
C TYR A 451 -12.60 -16.05 22.36
N TYR A 452 -12.74 -14.84 22.88
CA TYR A 452 -11.61 -14.02 23.30
C TYR A 452 -11.65 -13.80 24.79
N LYS A 453 -10.50 -13.72 25.42
CA LYS A 453 -10.38 -13.25 26.79
C LYS A 453 -9.37 -12.11 26.87
N TYR A 454 -9.86 -10.96 27.33
CA TYR A 454 -9.07 -9.75 27.46
C TYR A 454 -9.49 -9.00 28.73
N LYS A 455 -8.51 -8.63 29.57
CA LYS A 455 -8.69 -8.04 30.90
C LYS A 455 -9.73 -8.79 31.76
N ASN A 456 -9.70 -10.12 31.71
CA ASN A 456 -10.63 -11.05 32.36
C ASN A 456 -12.10 -10.96 31.90
N VAL A 457 -12.40 -10.23 30.84
CA VAL A 457 -13.71 -10.26 30.17
C VAL A 457 -13.64 -11.30 29.05
N VAL A 458 -14.68 -12.13 28.95
CA VAL A 458 -14.82 -13.12 27.88
C VAL A 458 -15.79 -12.59 26.83
N TYR A 459 -15.41 -12.71 25.57
CA TYR A 459 -16.20 -12.32 24.42
C TYR A 459 -16.46 -13.54 23.54
N LYS A 460 -17.68 -13.65 23.02
CA LYS A 460 -18.08 -14.68 22.06
C LYS A 460 -18.51 -14.01 20.78
N VAL A 461 -17.79 -14.30 19.69
CA VAL A 461 -17.95 -13.61 18.41
C VAL A 461 -18.29 -14.63 17.33
N PRO A 462 -19.46 -14.53 16.68
CA PRO A 462 -19.78 -15.38 15.54
C PRO A 462 -18.85 -15.05 14.37
N THR A 463 -18.27 -16.06 13.71
CA THR A 463 -17.33 -15.83 12.60
C THR A 463 -18.03 -15.48 11.30
N TYR A 464 -19.31 -15.85 11.16
CA TYR A 464 -20.04 -15.85 9.90
C TYR A 464 -19.25 -16.53 8.76
N GLY A 465 -18.51 -17.57 9.14
CA GLY A 465 -17.67 -18.35 8.26
C GLY A 465 -16.38 -17.65 7.81
N LYS A 466 -15.93 -16.58 8.47
CA LYS A 466 -14.69 -15.84 8.12
C LYS A 466 -13.78 -15.59 9.32
N ILE A 467 -12.49 -15.83 9.13
CA ILE A 467 -11.40 -15.43 10.02
C ILE A 467 -10.59 -14.35 9.31
N PHE A 468 -10.59 -13.15 9.87
CA PHE A 468 -9.85 -12.02 9.32
C PHE A 468 -8.40 -12.00 9.80
N LYS A 469 -7.50 -11.54 8.94
CA LYS A 469 -6.05 -11.51 9.14
C LYS A 469 -5.47 -10.19 8.61
N LEU A 470 -4.50 -9.64 9.32
CA LEU A 470 -3.73 -8.48 8.86
C LEU A 470 -2.54 -8.93 8.01
N ILE A 471 -2.23 -8.15 6.99
CA ILE A 471 -1.06 -8.34 6.12
C ILE A 471 -0.37 -6.99 5.87
N ASP A 472 0.75 -7.03 5.15
CA ASP A 472 1.51 -5.85 4.73
C ASP A 472 2.08 -5.00 5.88
N PHE A 473 3.14 -5.52 6.49
CA PHE A 473 3.76 -4.91 7.66
C PHE A 473 4.93 -3.99 7.31
N GLY A 474 5.03 -3.52 6.06
CA GLY A 474 6.15 -2.71 5.57
C GLY A 474 6.33 -1.38 6.32
N ARG A 475 5.24 -0.74 6.74
CA ARG A 475 5.22 0.47 7.58
C ARG A 475 4.92 0.19 9.06
N SER A 476 4.80 -1.08 9.44
CA SER A 476 4.54 -1.41 10.85
C SER A 476 5.71 -1.03 11.74
N ILE A 477 5.40 -0.51 12.92
CA ILE A 477 6.38 -0.23 13.97
C ILE A 477 6.09 -1.15 15.14
N TYR A 478 7.09 -1.95 15.53
CA TYR A 478 6.96 -2.95 16.58
C TYR A 478 8.29 -3.19 17.30
N ARG A 479 8.24 -3.94 18.39
CA ARG A 479 9.38 -4.27 19.23
C ARG A 479 9.47 -5.77 19.45
N PHE A 480 10.70 -6.26 19.45
CA PHE A 480 10.99 -7.66 19.70
C PHE A 480 12.40 -7.81 20.28
N ASN A 481 12.55 -8.58 21.37
CA ASN A 481 13.81 -8.80 22.08
C ASN A 481 14.59 -7.50 22.40
N GLY A 482 13.89 -6.49 22.91
CA GLY A 482 14.48 -5.19 23.28
C GLY A 482 14.76 -4.25 22.10
N GLN A 483 14.62 -4.71 20.86
CA GLN A 483 14.88 -3.93 19.65
C GLN A 483 13.59 -3.35 19.08
N THR A 484 13.68 -2.15 18.51
CA THR A 484 12.60 -1.53 17.74
C THR A 484 12.82 -1.79 16.25
N PHE A 485 11.77 -2.22 15.58
CA PHE A 485 11.67 -2.41 14.14
C PHE A 485 10.79 -1.29 13.62
N CYS A 486 11.40 -0.40 12.84
CA CYS A 486 10.78 0.75 12.21
C CYS A 486 11.49 0.89 10.87
N SER A 487 10.73 0.83 9.79
CA SER A 487 11.30 0.73 8.45
C SER A 487 11.85 2.05 7.95
N ASP A 488 12.73 1.96 6.95
CA ASP A 488 13.31 3.10 6.25
C ASP A 488 12.28 3.95 5.49
N SER A 489 11.01 3.52 5.43
CA SER A 489 9.88 4.35 5.07
C SER A 489 9.75 5.62 5.92
N PHE A 490 10.10 5.55 7.21
CA PHE A 490 10.03 6.70 8.12
C PHE A 490 11.31 7.54 8.13
N ALA A 491 12.35 7.11 7.41
CA ALA A 491 13.62 7.82 7.33
C ALA A 491 13.49 9.13 6.55
N ALA A 492 14.52 9.97 6.60
CA ALA A 492 14.60 11.16 5.75
C ALA A 492 14.51 10.77 4.28
N GLY A 493 13.52 11.34 3.59
CA GLY A 493 13.21 10.96 2.21
C GLY A 493 12.62 9.57 2.07
N GLY A 494 12.07 8.93 3.10
CA GLY A 494 11.16 7.80 2.91
C GLY A 494 9.75 8.25 2.50
N ASP A 495 8.91 7.31 2.09
CA ASP A 495 7.49 7.52 1.72
C ASP A 495 6.63 7.93 2.94
N ALA A 496 6.99 7.43 4.13
CA ALA A 496 6.35 7.78 5.40
C ALA A 496 7.10 8.86 6.21
N ALA A 497 8.03 9.58 5.57
CA ALA A 497 8.85 10.59 6.23
C ALA A 497 7.97 11.65 6.91
N THR A 498 8.38 12.10 8.10
CA THR A 498 7.71 13.14 8.92
C THR A 498 6.33 12.79 9.49
N GLN A 499 5.84 11.56 9.28
CA GLN A 499 4.64 11.05 9.96
C GLN A 499 4.86 11.00 11.48
N TYR A 500 6.03 10.51 11.88
CA TYR A 500 6.50 10.48 13.26
C TYR A 500 7.83 11.20 13.40
N ASN A 501 8.20 11.51 14.64
CA ASN A 501 9.53 12.01 15.00
C ASN A 501 9.99 11.29 16.26
N CYS A 502 10.46 10.06 16.07
CA CYS A 502 10.91 9.15 17.13
C CYS A 502 12.10 8.31 16.63
N GLU A 503 12.75 7.59 17.52
CA GLU A 503 13.82 6.67 17.15
C GLU A 503 13.32 5.57 16.19
N PRO A 504 14.13 5.12 15.22
CA PRO A 504 15.54 5.46 15.01
C PRO A 504 15.78 6.74 14.19
N TYR A 505 14.73 7.42 13.71
CA TYR A 505 14.81 8.56 12.79
C TYR A 505 14.50 9.91 13.46
N LEU A 506 14.81 10.03 14.76
CA LEU A 506 14.53 11.23 15.55
C LEU A 506 15.35 12.42 15.04
N ASN A 507 14.67 13.52 14.73
CA ASN A 507 15.27 14.82 14.52
C ASN A 507 15.10 15.66 15.79
N GLU A 508 16.21 15.94 16.49
CA GLU A 508 16.22 16.71 17.74
C GLU A 508 15.73 18.16 17.59
N LYS A 509 15.71 18.69 16.36
CA LYS A 509 15.17 20.04 16.07
C LYS A 509 13.64 20.08 16.03
N LYS A 510 12.97 18.93 15.97
CA LYS A 510 11.51 18.82 15.88
C LYS A 510 10.94 18.22 17.18
N PRO A 511 9.70 18.54 17.57
CA PRO A 511 9.07 17.93 18.74
C PRO A 511 8.94 16.41 18.54
N ARG A 512 9.17 15.65 19.61
CA ARG A 512 9.01 14.19 19.59
C ARG A 512 7.55 13.84 19.30
N LEU A 513 7.34 12.91 18.37
CA LEU A 513 6.03 12.38 18.01
C LEU A 513 6.17 10.88 17.84
N ASP A 514 5.67 10.11 18.83
CA ASP A 514 5.72 8.66 18.84
C ASP A 514 4.47 8.06 18.15
N PRO A 515 4.56 6.85 17.58
CA PRO A 515 3.39 6.10 17.11
C PRO A 515 2.37 5.88 18.22
N ASN A 516 1.09 5.97 17.85
CA ASN A 516 -0.01 5.80 18.79
C ASN A 516 -0.98 4.71 18.30
N TYR A 517 -1.63 4.00 19.23
CA TYR A 517 -2.49 2.85 18.91
C TYR A 517 -3.83 3.22 18.28
N SER A 518 -4.24 4.49 18.32
CA SER A 518 -5.48 4.98 17.72
C SER A 518 -5.34 5.20 16.21
N PHE A 519 -4.10 5.39 15.74
CA PHE A 519 -3.78 5.56 14.32
C PHE A 519 -4.40 4.45 13.46
N ASP A 520 -4.20 3.19 13.83
CA ASP A 520 -4.60 2.04 13.00
C ASP A 520 -6.11 1.99 12.76
N LEU A 521 -6.92 2.25 13.80
CA LEU A 521 -8.38 2.26 13.65
C LEU A 521 -8.89 3.51 12.93
N CYS A 522 -8.25 4.66 13.13
CA CYS A 522 -8.58 5.86 12.37
C CYS A 522 -8.31 5.66 10.88
N ARG A 523 -7.14 5.10 10.52
CA ARG A 523 -6.80 4.83 9.12
C ARG A 523 -7.73 3.81 8.48
N LEU A 524 -8.10 2.76 9.23
CA LEU A 524 -9.09 1.78 8.77
C LEU A 524 -10.48 2.40 8.61
N GLY A 525 -10.90 3.22 9.58
CA GLY A 525 -12.15 3.97 9.49
C GLY A 525 -12.19 4.85 8.25
N CYS A 526 -11.07 5.51 7.93
CA CYS A 526 -10.94 6.33 6.74
C CYS A 526 -11.13 5.53 5.45
N SER A 527 -10.62 4.30 5.34
CA SER A 527 -10.81 3.48 4.14
C SER A 527 -12.18 2.82 4.06
N ILE A 528 -12.93 2.73 5.17
CA ILE A 528 -14.29 2.18 5.18
C ILE A 528 -15.33 3.29 4.92
N TYR A 529 -15.02 4.53 5.31
CA TYR A 529 -15.97 5.64 5.35
C TYR A 529 -16.77 5.78 4.05
N ASP A 530 -16.08 5.89 2.92
CA ASP A 530 -16.70 6.15 1.62
C ASP A 530 -17.46 4.95 1.04
N PHE A 531 -17.34 3.76 1.64
CA PHE A 531 -18.17 2.60 1.26
C PHE A 531 -19.56 2.60 1.91
N ILE A 532 -19.73 3.33 3.01
CA ILE A 532 -20.93 3.20 3.86
C ILE A 532 -21.53 4.53 4.30
N ILE A 533 -20.88 5.66 4.05
CA ILE A 533 -21.37 7.00 4.40
C ILE A 533 -21.30 7.84 3.12
N ASP A 534 -22.45 8.00 2.46
CA ASP A 534 -22.56 8.60 1.12
C ASP A 534 -22.78 10.13 1.12
N ASP A 535 -22.90 10.77 2.30
CA ASP A 535 -23.39 12.16 2.39
C ASP A 535 -22.31 13.19 2.78
N ASP A 536 -22.22 14.26 1.98
CA ASP A 536 -21.42 15.47 2.27
C ASP A 536 -21.85 16.17 3.58
N ASP A 537 -23.12 16.00 3.96
CA ASP A 537 -23.75 16.54 5.17
C ASP A 537 -24.31 15.40 6.04
N VAL A 538 -23.41 14.61 6.63
CA VAL A 538 -23.77 13.49 7.52
C VAL A 538 -24.66 13.95 8.67
N ASP A 539 -25.94 13.57 8.65
CA ASP A 539 -26.80 13.63 9.83
C ASP A 539 -26.39 12.51 10.79
N VAL A 540 -25.53 12.86 11.74
CA VAL A 540 -25.02 11.92 12.76
C VAL A 540 -26.16 11.21 13.51
N SER A 541 -27.37 11.79 13.55
CA SER A 541 -28.52 11.18 14.23
C SER A 541 -29.22 10.07 13.42
N SER A 542 -28.96 9.96 12.11
CA SER A 542 -29.51 8.92 11.24
C SER A 542 -28.55 7.76 10.99
N LEU A 543 -27.30 7.86 11.44
CA LEU A 543 -26.31 6.81 11.24
C LEU A 543 -26.71 5.51 11.96
N ASP A 544 -26.53 4.40 11.27
CA ASP A 544 -26.62 3.09 11.90
C ASP A 544 -25.40 2.82 12.81
N PRO A 545 -25.43 1.75 13.65
CA PRO A 545 -24.34 1.48 14.59
C PRO A 545 -22.96 1.24 13.95
N LEU A 546 -22.91 0.71 12.72
CA LEU A 546 -21.66 0.52 11.98
C LEU A 546 -21.14 1.89 11.51
N GLN A 547 -22.00 2.67 10.85
CA GLN A 547 -21.67 4.00 10.37
C GLN A 547 -21.25 4.92 11.52
N GLU A 548 -21.95 4.90 12.65
CA GLU A 548 -21.60 5.66 13.86
C GLU A 548 -20.20 5.28 14.38
N THR A 549 -19.86 3.99 14.33
CA THR A 549 -18.54 3.51 14.75
C THR A 549 -17.43 3.99 13.83
N ILE A 550 -17.62 3.88 12.51
CA ILE A 550 -16.65 4.30 11.50
C ILE A 550 -16.50 5.82 11.50
N TYR A 551 -17.60 6.57 11.53
CA TYR A 551 -17.60 8.02 11.66
C TYR A 551 -16.80 8.46 12.89
N ARG A 552 -17.04 7.83 14.04
CA ARG A 552 -16.32 8.13 15.29
C ARG A 552 -14.82 7.86 15.16
N TRP A 553 -14.40 6.79 14.49
CA TRP A 553 -12.96 6.52 14.27
C TRP A 553 -12.28 7.60 13.42
N CYS A 554 -13.03 8.29 12.56
CA CYS A 554 -12.53 9.40 11.74
C CYS A 554 -12.55 10.76 12.46
N LEU A 555 -12.87 10.83 13.75
CA LEU A 555 -12.82 12.08 14.51
C LEU A 555 -11.46 12.27 15.20
N ASP A 556 -10.92 13.49 15.11
CA ASP A 556 -9.75 13.92 15.88
C ASP A 556 -10.08 14.18 17.37
N ASP A 557 -9.06 14.49 18.16
CA ASP A 557 -9.18 14.76 19.60
C ASP A 557 -10.01 16.03 19.92
N SER A 558 -10.35 16.82 18.90
CA SER A 558 -11.25 17.98 18.97
C SER A 558 -12.62 17.71 18.34
N ASP A 559 -12.97 16.44 18.13
CA ASP A 559 -14.21 15.97 17.52
C ASP A 559 -14.44 16.48 16.09
N LYS A 560 -13.36 16.74 15.33
CA LYS A 560 -13.45 17.10 13.90
C LYS A 560 -13.15 15.90 13.03
N ASN A 561 -13.96 15.70 11.99
CA ASN A 561 -13.72 14.67 10.98
C ASN A 561 -12.38 14.96 10.24
N VAL A 562 -11.49 13.97 10.18
CA VAL A 562 -10.16 14.10 9.55
C VAL A 562 -10.17 13.97 8.03
N LEU A 563 -11.21 13.34 7.46
CA LEU A 563 -11.38 13.18 6.02
C LEU A 563 -11.95 14.45 5.40
N TYR A 564 -13.08 14.94 5.93
CA TYR A 564 -13.87 15.96 5.28
C TYR A 564 -14.07 17.21 6.15
N LYS A 565 -14.18 18.35 5.48
CA LYS A 565 -14.63 19.61 6.05
C LYS A 565 -16.17 19.65 6.06
N LYS A 566 -16.74 20.65 6.75
CA LYS A 566 -18.19 20.85 6.81
C LYS A 566 -18.82 21.23 5.46
N ASN A 567 -18.01 21.53 4.47
CA ASN A 567 -18.44 21.90 3.13
C ASN A 567 -18.19 20.78 2.11
N GLY A 568 -17.98 19.54 2.56
CA GLY A 568 -17.69 18.38 1.69
C GLY A 568 -16.23 18.26 1.25
N ASP A 569 -15.46 19.36 1.21
CA ASP A 569 -14.06 19.29 0.77
C ASP A 569 -13.21 18.33 1.61
N GLU A 570 -12.31 17.61 0.93
CA GLU A 570 -11.24 16.86 1.58
C GLU A 570 -10.41 17.80 2.48
N ARG A 571 -10.23 17.39 3.74
CA ARG A 571 -9.54 18.16 4.76
C ARG A 571 -8.04 18.05 4.62
N TYR A 572 -7.53 16.84 4.38
CA TYR A 572 -6.11 16.55 4.34
C TYR A 572 -5.77 15.67 3.14
N PRO A 573 -5.52 16.26 1.96
CA PRO A 573 -5.19 15.49 0.77
C PRO A 573 -3.89 14.70 0.89
N ASN A 574 -3.85 13.55 0.23
CA ASN A 574 -2.66 12.71 0.08
C ASN A 574 -2.03 12.30 1.44
N PHE A 575 -0.71 12.21 1.49
CA PHE A 575 0.03 11.82 2.70
C PHE A 575 -0.13 12.81 3.88
N LYS A 576 -0.74 13.99 3.67
CA LYS A 576 -1.06 14.91 4.77
C LYS A 576 -2.03 14.27 5.76
N LEU A 577 -2.96 13.43 5.29
CA LEU A 577 -3.89 12.69 6.14
C LEU A 577 -3.14 11.88 7.21
N TYR A 578 -2.15 11.08 6.81
CA TYR A 578 -1.33 10.25 7.70
C TYR A 578 -0.64 11.10 8.77
N LYS A 579 -0.03 12.23 8.37
CA LYS A 579 0.64 13.13 9.33
C LYS A 579 -0.35 13.74 10.33
N MET A 580 -1.58 14.04 9.90
CA MET A 580 -2.58 14.64 10.77
C MET A 580 -3.19 13.61 11.72
N ILE A 581 -3.54 12.42 11.25
CA ILE A 581 -4.00 11.32 12.12
C ILE A 581 -2.98 11.06 13.23
N ALA A 582 -1.68 10.95 12.89
CA ALA A 582 -0.61 10.74 13.86
C ALA A 582 -0.52 11.83 14.94
N ARG A 583 -0.91 13.07 14.62
CA ARG A 583 -0.78 14.25 15.50
C ARG A 583 -2.05 14.58 16.27
N THR A 584 -3.22 14.21 15.78
CA THR A 584 -4.48 14.70 16.30
C THR A 584 -5.46 13.62 16.68
N VAL A 585 -5.14 12.33 16.50
CA VAL A 585 -6.04 11.22 16.85
C VAL A 585 -5.37 10.31 17.86
N HIS A 586 -5.81 10.38 19.12
CA HIS A 586 -5.23 9.60 20.22
C HIS A 586 -6.28 8.82 21.03
N ASN A 587 -7.56 9.15 20.91
CA ASN A 587 -8.60 8.57 21.78
C ASN A 587 -9.14 7.21 21.30
N HIS A 588 -9.15 6.93 19.99
CA HIS A 588 -9.80 5.75 19.40
C HIS A 588 -8.94 4.48 19.46
N THR A 589 -8.39 4.14 20.63
CA THR A 589 -7.57 2.93 20.78
C THR A 589 -8.43 1.66 20.60
N PRO A 590 -7.86 0.52 20.14
CA PRO A 590 -8.55 -0.77 20.10
C PRO A 590 -9.13 -1.18 21.45
N GLU A 591 -8.44 -0.86 22.55
CA GLU A 591 -8.94 -1.14 23.88
C GLU A 591 -10.23 -0.36 24.18
N ALA A 592 -10.22 0.96 23.95
CA ALA A 592 -11.37 1.82 24.21
C ALA A 592 -12.62 1.38 23.43
N GLN A 593 -12.44 0.76 22.25
CA GLN A 593 -13.55 0.27 21.44
C GLN A 593 -14.41 -0.76 22.18
N LEU A 594 -13.83 -1.58 23.06
CA LEU A 594 -14.54 -2.64 23.76
C LEU A 594 -15.63 -2.12 24.73
N GLU A 595 -15.59 -0.83 25.09
CA GLU A 595 -16.57 -0.19 25.97
C GLU A 595 -17.84 0.25 25.22
N PHE A 596 -17.78 0.41 23.90
CA PHE A 596 -18.91 0.90 23.11
C PHE A 596 -19.96 -0.20 22.88
N PRO A 597 -21.26 0.14 22.80
CA PRO A 597 -22.34 -0.83 22.56
C PRO A 597 -22.10 -1.75 21.35
N TYR A 598 -21.53 -1.21 20.29
CA TYR A 598 -21.23 -1.93 19.05
C TYR A 598 -20.29 -3.13 19.24
N PHE A 599 -19.40 -3.09 20.24
CA PHE A 599 -18.45 -4.18 20.51
C PHE A 599 -18.72 -4.89 21.84
N SER A 600 -19.17 -4.15 22.86
CA SER A 600 -19.54 -4.72 24.17
C SER A 600 -20.71 -5.71 24.06
N GLN A 601 -21.51 -5.68 22.99
CA GLN A 601 -22.52 -6.70 22.69
C GLN A 601 -21.97 -8.14 22.62
N PHE A 602 -20.69 -8.32 22.29
CA PHE A 602 -20.06 -9.64 22.24
C PHE A 602 -19.60 -10.15 23.62
N ALA A 603 -19.60 -9.31 24.65
CA ALA A 603 -19.23 -9.72 25.99
C ALA A 603 -20.23 -10.76 26.52
N THR A 604 -19.72 -11.86 27.06
CA THR A 604 -20.54 -12.98 27.52
C THR A 604 -20.20 -13.39 28.95
N LYS A 605 -21.18 -14.02 29.62
CA LYS A 605 -20.98 -14.72 30.90
C LYS A 605 -20.65 -16.20 30.71
N ASP A 606 -20.63 -16.66 29.46
CA ASP A 606 -20.20 -18.01 29.13
C ASP A 606 -18.75 -18.23 29.58
N GLY A 607 -18.41 -19.48 29.88
CA GLY A 607 -17.03 -19.84 30.17
C GLY A 607 -16.13 -19.61 28.95
N PHE A 608 -14.85 -19.37 29.18
CA PHE A 608 -13.86 -19.34 28.11
C PHE A 608 -13.71 -20.73 27.49
N ASP A 609 -13.98 -20.85 26.19
CA ASP A 609 -13.68 -22.06 25.42
C ASP A 609 -12.17 -22.13 25.21
N LEU A 610 -11.57 -23.27 25.51
CA LEU A 610 -10.12 -23.47 25.35
C LEU A 610 -9.75 -24.01 23.97
N GLU A 611 -10.71 -24.56 23.23
CA GLU A 611 -10.47 -25.15 21.91
C GLU A 611 -10.44 -24.07 20.82
N ASN A 612 -11.41 -23.15 20.84
CA ASN A 612 -11.52 -22.03 19.89
C ASN A 612 -11.28 -20.68 20.56
N GLY A 613 -10.51 -20.69 21.66
CA GLY A 613 -10.28 -19.53 22.50
C GLY A 613 -8.92 -18.88 22.32
N ILE A 614 -8.91 -17.56 22.24
CA ILE A 614 -7.71 -16.73 22.27
C ILE A 614 -7.67 -16.00 23.63
N ASP A 615 -6.82 -16.48 24.54
CA ASP A 615 -6.58 -15.83 25.83
C ASP A 615 -5.50 -14.76 25.66
N ILE A 616 -5.93 -13.56 25.27
CA ILE A 616 -5.05 -12.41 25.08
C ILE A 616 -4.35 -12.08 26.40
N ASP A 617 -4.98 -12.28 27.57
CA ASP A 617 -4.34 -12.08 28.88
C ASP A 617 -3.20 -13.06 29.16
N ALA A 618 -3.20 -14.22 28.53
CA ALA A 618 -2.14 -15.23 28.64
C ALA A 618 -1.00 -15.07 27.62
N LEU A 619 -1.22 -14.34 26.52
CA LEU A 619 -0.19 -14.16 25.48
C LEU A 619 1.13 -13.61 26.05
N PRO A 620 2.30 -14.15 25.64
CA PRO A 620 3.58 -13.67 26.12
C PRO A 620 3.93 -12.29 25.55
N VAL A 621 4.63 -11.49 26.35
CA VAL A 621 5.18 -10.19 25.93
C VAL A 621 6.61 -10.41 25.40
N TYR A 622 6.90 -10.03 24.17
CA TYR A 622 8.20 -10.26 23.50
C TYR A 622 9.08 -9.02 23.36
N VAL A 623 8.62 -7.86 23.84
CA VAL A 623 9.38 -6.60 23.79
C VAL A 623 10.61 -6.56 24.68
#